data_AF-A0AAN9UYQ5-F1
#
_entry.id   AF-A0AAN9UYQ5-F1
#
_cell.length_a   1.000
_cell.length_b   1.000
_cell.length_c   1.000
_cell.angle_alpha   90.00
_cell.angle_beta   90.00
_cell.angle_gamma   90.00
#
_symmetry.space_group_name_H-M   'P 1'
#
loop_
_entity.id
_entity.type
_entity.pdbx_description
1 polymer ?
#
loop_
_entity_poly.entity_id
_entity_poly.type
_entity_poly.pdbx_seq_one_letter_code
_entity_poly.pdbx_strand_id
1 'polypeptide(L)'
;MLMDLLESPAGYYDHIRRYTTSLTTQMDYGFRLKTMEDPRAKKMFKGFLKFNSLAGSQIALLLDLFPILRHLPDVFLPIRRQARKVGREEHELFMDEYLNVKKKMSEGKAIGFTDKLGAYVCGSFLQAGSETTSAELLGFVQAMMIFPEVSRIAHLELDRVCGDQFRKMLLLYGTCGPFTMIRIGTLTRGGSILVDGGTITYHRLRRLLKRM
;
A
#
# COMPACT_ATOMS: atom_id res chain seq x y z
N MET A 1 2.33 3.02 16.23
CA MET A 1 1.03 2.65 15.65
C MET A 1 0.10 2.15 16.75
N LEU A 2 0.40 1.01 17.39
CA LEU A 2 -0.45 0.49 18.47
C LEU A 2 -0.59 1.47 19.65
N MET A 3 0.51 2.12 20.07
CA MET A 3 0.45 3.15 21.12
C MET A 3 -0.39 4.35 20.69
N ASP A 4 -0.23 4.84 19.46
CA ASP A 4 -1.01 5.99 18.98
C ASP A 4 -2.50 5.66 18.81
N LEU A 5 -2.85 4.40 18.53
CA LEU A 5 -4.24 3.92 18.53
C LEU A 5 -4.85 3.94 19.95
N LEU A 6 -4.05 3.69 20.99
CA LEU A 6 -4.50 3.78 22.38
C LEU A 6 -4.62 5.24 22.84
N GLU A 7 -3.66 6.09 22.47
CA GLU A 7 -3.62 7.50 22.87
C GLU A 7 -4.63 8.37 22.11
N SER A 8 -4.80 8.13 20.81
CA SER A 8 -5.68 8.90 19.92
C SER A 8 -6.38 8.00 18.90
N PRO A 9 -7.42 7.27 19.32
CA PRO A 9 -8.15 6.33 18.46
C PRO A 9 -8.87 7.03 17.29
N ALA A 10 -9.24 8.31 17.43
CA ALA A 10 -9.86 9.09 16.35
C ALA A 10 -8.96 9.21 15.11
N GLY A 11 -7.63 9.16 15.29
CA GLY A 11 -6.64 9.22 14.21
C GLY A 11 -6.28 7.87 13.58
N TYR A 12 -7.07 6.81 13.79
CA TYR A 12 -6.71 5.44 13.38
C TYR A 12 -6.25 5.32 11.91
N TYR A 13 -6.89 6.06 10.99
CA TYR A 13 -6.54 6.09 9.58
C TYR A 13 -5.08 6.54 9.36
N ASP A 14 -4.72 7.67 9.96
CA ASP A 14 -3.37 8.23 9.85
C ASP A 14 -2.34 7.36 10.57
N HIS A 15 -2.71 6.73 11.69
CA HIS A 15 -1.81 5.83 12.43
C HIS A 15 -1.45 4.58 11.61
N ILE A 16 -2.44 3.97 10.95
CA ILE A 16 -2.24 2.80 10.08
C ILE A 16 -1.46 3.20 8.83
N ARG A 17 -1.84 4.30 8.17
CA ARG A 17 -1.15 4.79 6.97
C ARG A 17 0.32 5.16 7.26
N ARG A 18 0.58 5.80 8.41
CA ARG A 18 1.95 6.10 8.85
C ARG A 18 2.76 4.84 9.04
N TYR A 19 2.18 3.80 9.64
CA TYR A 19 2.86 2.54 9.89
C TYR A 19 3.31 1.86 8.60
N THR A 20 2.40 1.69 7.63
CA THR A 20 2.71 1.01 6.37
C THR A 20 3.71 1.80 5.54
N THR A 21 3.59 3.13 5.53
CA THR A 21 4.56 4.00 4.86
C THR A 21 5.93 3.88 5.51
N SER A 22 5.99 3.96 6.85
CA SER A 22 7.23 3.86 7.63
C SER A 22 7.93 2.52 7.44
N LEU A 23 7.17 1.43 7.36
CA LEU A 23 7.67 0.09 7.06
C LEU A 23 8.26 0.04 5.64
N THR A 24 7.52 0.55 4.66
CA THR A 24 7.96 0.54 3.26
C THR A 24 9.19 1.41 3.04
N THR A 25 9.25 2.62 3.61
CA THR A 25 10.46 3.46 3.52
C THR A 25 11.67 2.84 4.22
N GLN A 26 11.44 2.06 5.28
CA GLN A 26 12.51 1.34 5.97
C GLN A 26 13.06 0.21 5.10
N MET A 27 12.21 -0.48 4.34
CA MET A 27 12.61 -1.52 3.40
C MET A 27 13.30 -0.95 2.16
N ASP A 28 12.74 0.11 1.56
CA ASP A 28 13.21 0.64 0.29
C ASP A 28 14.40 1.61 0.45
N TYR A 29 14.33 2.49 1.44
CA TYR A 29 15.29 3.60 1.61
C TYR A 29 16.13 3.52 2.89
N GLY A 30 15.88 2.53 3.74
CA GLY A 30 16.63 2.32 4.98
C GLY A 30 16.37 3.38 6.04
N PHE A 31 15.22 4.07 6.01
CA PHE A 31 14.84 5.02 7.07
C PHE A 31 13.38 4.85 7.51
N ARG A 32 13.14 5.16 8.79
CA ARG A 32 11.82 5.04 9.41
C ARG A 32 11.14 6.40 9.49
N LEU A 33 9.94 6.52 8.91
CA LEU A 33 9.12 7.71 9.09
C LEU A 33 8.49 7.73 10.48
N LYS A 34 8.77 8.78 11.26
CA LYS A 34 8.20 8.97 12.61
C LYS A 34 6.84 9.65 12.56
N THR A 35 6.64 10.58 11.64
CA THR A 35 5.41 11.38 11.51
C THR A 35 5.08 11.57 10.03
N MET A 36 3.80 11.58 9.68
CA MET A 36 3.35 11.88 8.30
C MET A 36 3.54 13.36 7.93
N GLU A 37 3.85 14.20 8.91
CA GLU A 37 4.07 15.64 8.73
C GLU A 37 5.45 15.97 8.18
N ASP A 38 6.37 15.00 8.14
CA ASP A 38 7.71 15.14 7.60
C ASP A 38 7.63 15.70 6.17
N PRO A 39 8.37 16.78 5.86
CA PRO A 39 8.45 17.33 4.51
C PRO A 39 8.77 16.30 3.44
N ARG A 40 9.60 15.28 3.74
CA ARG A 40 9.94 14.20 2.81
C ARG A 40 8.74 13.33 2.47
N ALA A 41 8.00 12.89 3.49
CA ALA A 41 6.78 12.11 3.32
C ALA A 41 5.72 12.90 2.54
N LYS A 42 5.50 14.19 2.89
CA LYS A 42 4.58 15.07 2.17
C LYS A 42 4.96 15.26 0.71
N LYS A 43 6.26 15.42 0.40
CA LYS A 43 6.75 15.56 -0.98
C LYS A 43 6.46 14.29 -1.78
N MET A 44 6.71 13.11 -1.20
CA MET A 44 6.42 11.80 -1.82
C MET A 44 4.93 11.62 -2.11
N PHE A 45 4.07 11.80 -1.11
CA PHE A 45 2.62 11.63 -1.30
C PHE A 45 1.99 12.67 -2.22
N LYS A 46 2.49 13.92 -2.22
CA LYS A 46 2.00 14.94 -3.15
C LYS A 46 2.31 14.58 -4.60
N GLY A 47 3.46 13.95 -4.86
CA GLY A 47 3.81 13.38 -6.16
C GLY A 47 2.80 12.30 -6.57
N PHE A 48 2.58 11.32 -5.68
CA PHE A 48 1.63 10.22 -5.92
C PHE A 48 0.20 10.69 -6.20
N LEU A 49 -0.32 11.64 -5.42
CA LEU A 49 -1.69 12.16 -5.62
C LEU A 49 -1.86 12.82 -7.00
N LYS A 50 -0.85 13.56 -7.47
CA LYS A 50 -0.87 14.16 -8.81
C LYS A 50 -0.76 13.11 -9.91
N PHE A 51 0.07 12.09 -9.71
CA PHE A 51 0.20 11.00 -10.66
C PHE A 51 -1.10 10.21 -10.78
N ASN A 52 -1.66 9.80 -9.64
CA ASN A 52 -2.92 9.04 -9.56
C ASN A 52 -4.10 9.82 -10.16
N SER A 53 -4.18 11.14 -9.95
CA SER A 53 -5.28 11.94 -10.51
C SER A 53 -5.19 12.08 -12.04
N LEU A 54 -3.99 12.13 -12.60
CA LEU A 54 -3.79 12.15 -14.05
C LEU A 54 -4.02 10.77 -14.67
N ALA A 55 -3.41 9.73 -14.08
CA ALA A 55 -3.52 8.35 -14.56
C ALA A 55 -4.96 7.81 -14.44
N GLY A 56 -5.67 8.17 -13.37
CA GLY A 56 -7.07 7.80 -13.16
C GLY A 56 -8.09 8.69 -13.88
N SER A 57 -7.65 9.69 -14.65
CA SER A 57 -8.58 10.57 -15.36
C SER A 57 -9.29 9.83 -16.49
N GLN A 58 -10.55 10.21 -16.76
CA GLN A 58 -11.33 9.62 -17.85
C GLN A 58 -10.66 9.81 -19.22
N ILE A 59 -9.95 10.93 -19.42
CA ILE A 59 -9.23 11.19 -20.65
C ILE A 59 -8.03 10.25 -20.80
N ALA A 60 -7.29 9.98 -19.71
CA ALA A 60 -6.21 8.99 -19.75
C ALA A 60 -6.74 7.60 -20.12
N LEU A 61 -7.87 7.19 -19.53
CA LEU A 61 -8.54 5.93 -19.88
C LEU A 61 -8.94 5.88 -21.37
N LEU A 62 -9.48 6.97 -21.92
CA LEU A 62 -9.81 7.04 -23.34
C LEU A 62 -8.58 6.95 -24.24
N LEU A 63 -7.46 7.56 -23.85
CA LEU A 63 -6.19 7.45 -24.56
C LEU A 63 -5.61 6.03 -24.52
N ASP A 64 -5.94 5.24 -23.49
CA ASP A 64 -5.54 3.84 -23.38
C ASP A 64 -6.45 2.91 -24.17
N LEU A 65 -7.77 3.16 -24.17
CA LEU A 65 -8.75 2.39 -24.93
C LEU A 65 -8.67 2.65 -26.44
N PHE A 66 -8.38 3.88 -26.85
CA PHE A 66 -8.32 4.29 -28.25
C PHE A 66 -6.95 4.86 -28.59
N PRO A 67 -5.98 4.01 -29.01
CA PRO A 67 -4.62 4.44 -29.34
C PRO A 67 -4.55 5.54 -30.41
N ILE A 68 -5.54 5.60 -31.31
CA ILE A 68 -5.66 6.62 -32.36
C ILE A 68 -5.69 8.04 -31.75
N LEU A 69 -6.29 8.20 -30.57
CA LEU A 69 -6.37 9.48 -29.88
C LEU A 69 -5.00 10.00 -29.41
N ARG A 70 -3.98 9.14 -29.29
CA ARG A 70 -2.61 9.54 -28.91
C ARG A 70 -1.87 10.30 -30.01
N HIS A 71 -2.35 10.23 -31.25
CA HIS A 71 -1.79 10.96 -32.38
C HIS A 71 -2.28 12.43 -32.46
N LEU A 72 -3.24 12.83 -31.62
CA LEU A 72 -3.69 14.21 -31.61
C LEU A 72 -2.56 15.18 -31.20
N PRO A 73 -2.48 16.37 -31.81
CA PRO A 73 -1.54 17.40 -31.42
C PRO A 73 -1.68 17.77 -29.94
N ASP A 74 -0.56 18.18 -29.32
CA ASP A 74 -0.49 18.55 -27.90
C ASP A 74 -1.47 19.68 -27.49
N VAL A 75 -1.94 20.47 -28.45
CA VAL A 75 -2.96 21.54 -28.24
C VAL A 75 -4.30 20.96 -27.77
N PHE A 76 -4.70 19.80 -28.28
CA PHE A 76 -5.96 19.12 -27.91
C PHE A 76 -5.82 18.19 -26.70
N LEU A 77 -4.58 17.90 -26.29
CA LEU A 77 -4.27 16.99 -25.18
C LEU A 77 -3.49 17.71 -24.07
N PRO A 78 -4.12 18.66 -23.34
CA PRO A 78 -3.47 19.36 -22.23
C PRO A 78 -2.99 18.39 -21.14
N ILE A 79 -3.67 17.24 -20.99
CA ILE A 79 -3.29 16.16 -20.10
C ILE A 79 -1.88 15.61 -20.38
N ARG A 80 -1.46 15.56 -21.65
CA ARG A 80 -0.13 15.07 -22.01
C ARG A 80 0.98 16.00 -21.53
N ARG A 81 0.74 17.32 -21.56
CA ARG A 81 1.65 18.31 -20.99
C ARG A 81 1.74 18.18 -19.47
N GLN A 82 0.60 17.97 -18.81
CA GLN A 82 0.54 17.76 -17.37
C GLN A 82 1.24 16.46 -16.95
N ALA A 83 0.99 15.35 -17.65
CA ALA A 83 1.64 14.07 -17.41
C ALA A 83 3.17 14.16 -17.56
N ARG A 84 3.68 14.85 -18.61
CA ARG A 84 5.12 15.11 -18.77
C ARG A 84 5.70 15.96 -17.63
N LYS A 85 4.93 16.90 -17.08
CA LYS A 85 5.37 17.71 -15.94
C LYS A 85 5.44 16.86 -14.66
N VAL A 86 4.38 16.12 -14.36
CA VAL A 86 4.32 15.25 -13.18
C VAL A 86 5.39 14.16 -13.24
N GLY A 87 5.58 13.51 -14.39
CA GLY A 87 6.63 12.51 -14.54
C GLY A 87 8.05 13.05 -14.36
N ARG A 88 8.30 14.34 -14.62
CA ARG A 88 9.59 14.98 -14.30
C ARG A 88 9.74 15.24 -12.80
N GLU A 89 8.72 15.82 -12.17
CA GLU A 89 8.71 16.09 -10.72
C GLU A 89 8.87 14.78 -9.90
N GLU A 90 8.22 13.71 -10.34
CA GLU A 90 8.29 12.38 -9.73
C GLU A 90 9.67 11.74 -9.93
N HIS A 91 10.23 11.84 -11.15
CA HIS A 91 11.57 11.33 -11.42
C HIS A 91 12.63 12.01 -10.55
N GLU A 92 12.61 13.33 -10.43
CA GLU A 92 13.54 14.08 -9.58
C GLU A 92 13.45 13.63 -8.11
N LEU A 93 12.23 13.47 -7.60
CA LEU A 93 11.98 13.00 -6.24
C LEU A 93 12.59 11.61 -5.98
N PHE A 94 12.34 10.64 -6.86
CA PHE A 94 12.83 9.27 -6.65
C PHE A 94 14.33 9.16 -6.85
N MET A 95 14.90 9.94 -7.77
CA MET A 95 16.33 9.96 -8.00
C MET A 95 17.10 10.42 -6.77
N ASP A 96 16.65 11.47 -6.09
CA ASP A 96 17.29 11.98 -4.88
C ASP A 96 17.42 10.89 -3.81
N GLU A 97 16.32 10.19 -3.54
CA GLU A 97 16.28 9.16 -2.49
C GLU A 97 17.01 7.88 -2.92
N TYR A 98 16.92 7.49 -4.18
CA TYR A 98 17.67 6.37 -4.74
C TYR A 98 19.18 6.60 -4.66
N LEU A 99 19.67 7.78 -5.02
CA LEU A 99 21.10 8.10 -4.94
C LEU A 99 21.60 8.10 -3.49
N ASN A 100 20.79 8.56 -2.54
CA ASN A 100 21.10 8.47 -1.11
C ASN A 100 21.25 7.01 -0.66
N VAL A 101 20.38 6.12 -1.13
CA VAL A 101 20.45 4.68 -0.85
C VAL A 101 21.67 4.06 -1.52
N LYS A 102 21.89 4.33 -2.81
CA LYS A 102 23.04 3.85 -3.58
C LYS A 102 24.37 4.22 -2.93
N LYS A 103 24.47 5.44 -2.39
CA LYS A 103 25.64 5.89 -1.61
C LYS A 103 25.85 5.08 -0.33
N LYS A 104 24.79 4.68 0.36
CA LYS A 104 24.86 3.82 1.55
C LYS A 104 25.12 2.36 1.19
N MET A 105 24.72 1.93 0.00
CA MET A 105 24.87 0.57 -0.51
C MET A 105 26.23 0.29 -1.17
N SER A 106 27.16 1.26 -1.26
CA SER A 106 28.43 1.10 -2.00
C SER A 106 29.36 -0.02 -1.50
N GLU A 107 28.98 -0.76 -0.47
CA GLU A 107 29.63 -2.00 0.00
C GLU A 107 29.01 -3.28 -0.61
N GLY A 108 27.83 -3.20 -1.22
CA GLY A 108 27.13 -4.30 -1.87
C GLY A 108 27.02 -4.08 -3.39
N LYS A 109 27.31 -5.12 -4.18
CA LYS A 109 27.11 -5.11 -5.64
C LYS A 109 25.65 -4.76 -5.96
N ALA A 110 25.40 -3.53 -6.41
CA ALA A 110 24.10 -3.13 -6.92
C ALA A 110 23.78 -3.93 -8.19
N ILE A 111 22.56 -4.48 -8.25
CA ILE A 111 22.00 -5.14 -9.44
C ILE A 111 22.08 -4.14 -10.61
N GLY A 112 22.47 -4.60 -11.80
CA GLY A 112 22.85 -3.78 -12.97
C GLY A 112 21.75 -2.93 -13.63
N PHE A 113 20.87 -2.31 -12.86
CA PHE A 113 19.91 -1.34 -13.33
C PHE A 113 20.58 0.02 -13.62
N THR A 114 20.01 0.76 -14.57
CA THR A 114 20.33 2.18 -14.70
C THR A 114 19.76 2.94 -13.50
N ASP A 115 20.41 4.03 -13.09
CA ASP A 115 19.99 4.79 -11.91
C ASP A 115 18.54 5.28 -12.03
N LYS A 116 18.14 5.64 -13.26
CA LYS A 116 16.76 6.01 -13.58
C LYS A 116 15.76 4.89 -13.34
N LEU A 117 16.10 3.67 -13.76
CA LEU A 117 15.23 2.51 -13.55
C LEU A 117 15.20 2.11 -12.07
N GLY A 118 16.36 2.14 -11.39
CA GLY A 118 16.44 1.88 -9.96
C GLY A 118 15.58 2.83 -9.14
N ALA A 119 15.66 4.14 -9.42
CA ALA A 119 14.81 5.15 -8.80
C ALA A 119 13.32 4.89 -9.05
N TYR A 120 12.93 4.59 -10.30
CA TYR A 120 11.54 4.30 -10.62
C TYR A 120 11.01 3.06 -9.90
N VAL A 121 11.82 2.00 -9.79
CA VAL A 121 11.45 0.77 -9.08
C VAL A 121 11.27 1.05 -7.58
N CYS A 122 12.19 1.76 -6.93
CA CYS A 122 12.06 2.16 -5.52
C CYS A 122 10.84 3.04 -5.27
N GLY A 123 10.56 4.01 -6.16
CA GLY A 123 9.36 4.84 -6.07
C GLY A 123 8.07 4.03 -6.20
N SER A 124 8.06 3.05 -7.10
CA SER A 124 6.92 2.14 -7.30
C SER A 124 6.68 1.25 -6.09
N PHE A 125 7.73 0.74 -5.45
CA PHE A 125 7.62 -0.03 -4.21
C PHE A 125 7.05 0.81 -3.07
N LEU A 126 7.52 2.04 -2.92
CA LEU A 126 6.98 2.96 -1.92
C LEU A 126 5.48 3.15 -2.10
N GLN A 127 5.03 3.38 -3.34
CA GLN A 127 3.61 3.55 -3.63
C GLN A 127 2.81 2.28 -3.33
N ALA A 128 3.26 1.14 -3.85
CA ALA A 128 2.57 -0.13 -3.71
C ALA A 128 2.50 -0.59 -2.24
N GLY A 129 3.61 -0.54 -1.51
CA GLY A 129 3.70 -1.03 -0.13
C GLY A 129 3.00 -0.15 0.90
N SER A 130 2.94 1.17 0.67
CA SER A 130 2.33 2.09 1.63
C SER A 130 0.80 2.08 1.56
N GLU A 131 0.22 2.34 0.38
CA GLU A 131 -1.23 2.57 0.24
C GLU A 131 -2.04 1.27 0.28
N THR A 132 -1.64 0.25 -0.49
CA THR A 132 -2.43 -1.00 -0.56
C THR A 132 -2.46 -1.73 0.78
N THR A 133 -1.31 -1.81 1.47
CA THR A 133 -1.22 -2.42 2.81
C THR A 133 -2.04 -1.63 3.83
N SER A 134 -2.07 -0.30 3.74
CA SER A 134 -2.90 0.49 4.65
C SER A 134 -4.39 0.22 4.44
N ALA A 135 -4.81 0.11 3.17
CA ALA A 135 -6.20 -0.18 2.83
C ALA A 135 -6.61 -1.58 3.31
N GLU A 136 -5.73 -2.57 3.17
CA GLU A 136 -5.96 -3.93 3.65
C GLU A 136 -6.08 -3.96 5.19
N LEU A 137 -5.17 -3.29 5.91
CA LEU A 137 -5.24 -3.23 7.38
C LEU A 137 -6.50 -2.52 7.87
N LEU A 138 -6.91 -1.45 7.21
CA LEU A 138 -8.16 -0.75 7.51
C LEU A 138 -9.38 -1.65 7.24
N GLY A 139 -9.40 -2.33 6.09
CA GLY A 139 -10.46 -3.27 5.72
C GLY A 139 -10.53 -4.45 6.70
N PHE A 140 -9.38 -4.95 7.16
CA PHE A 140 -9.31 -5.98 8.18
C PHE A 140 -9.92 -5.52 9.52
N VAL A 141 -9.55 -4.33 10.00
CA VAL A 141 -10.12 -3.75 11.24
C VAL A 141 -11.63 -3.56 11.09
N GLN A 142 -12.10 -3.05 9.95
CA GLN A 142 -13.52 -2.91 9.65
C GLN A 142 -14.24 -4.27 9.65
N ALA A 143 -13.66 -5.30 9.03
CA ALA A 143 -14.23 -6.64 9.01
C ALA A 143 -14.34 -7.23 10.41
N MET A 144 -13.35 -7.04 11.27
CA MET A 144 -13.38 -7.51 12.67
C MET A 144 -14.48 -6.83 13.49
N MET A 145 -14.82 -5.58 13.19
CA MET A 145 -15.93 -4.87 13.85
C MET A 145 -17.30 -5.32 13.34
N ILE A 146 -17.42 -5.63 12.04
CA ILE A 146 -18.70 -6.02 11.42
C ILE A 146 -19.04 -7.50 11.67
N PHE A 147 -18.03 -8.37 11.82
CA PHE A 147 -18.18 -9.82 12.02
C PHE A 147 -17.50 -10.29 13.32
N PRO A 148 -18.00 -9.88 14.49
CA PRO A 148 -17.38 -10.17 15.78
C PRO A 148 -17.29 -11.68 16.09
N GLU A 149 -18.20 -12.49 15.55
CA GLU A 149 -18.17 -13.95 15.68
C GLU A 149 -16.95 -14.57 14.99
N VAL A 150 -16.57 -14.04 13.82
CA VAL A 150 -15.38 -14.48 13.08
C VAL A 150 -14.12 -14.05 13.82
N SER A 151 -14.10 -12.82 14.33
CA SER A 151 -12.99 -12.33 15.16
C SER A 151 -12.78 -13.22 16.38
N ARG A 152 -13.84 -13.58 17.11
CA ARG A 152 -13.76 -14.45 18.28
C ARG A 152 -13.21 -15.84 17.93
N ILE A 153 -13.65 -16.44 16.83
CA ILE A 153 -13.13 -17.74 16.37
C ILE A 153 -11.65 -17.64 16.02
N ALA A 154 -11.25 -16.58 15.31
CA ALA A 154 -9.86 -16.34 14.97
C ALA A 154 -8.98 -16.19 16.23
N HIS A 155 -9.44 -15.43 17.23
CA HIS A 155 -8.76 -15.31 18.52
C HIS A 155 -8.61 -16.66 19.24
N LEU A 156 -9.67 -17.47 19.31
CA LEU A 156 -9.61 -18.80 19.93
C LEU A 156 -8.61 -19.74 19.23
N GLU A 157 -8.54 -19.68 17.90
CA GLU A 157 -7.57 -20.49 17.15
C GLU A 157 -6.13 -20.00 17.38
N LEU A 158 -5.91 -18.69 17.43
CA LEU A 158 -4.60 -18.12 17.79
C LEU A 158 -4.19 -18.55 19.20
N ASP A 159 -5.11 -18.48 20.18
CA ASP A 159 -4.85 -18.91 21.55
C ASP A 159 -4.56 -20.41 21.61
N ARG A 160 -5.25 -21.23 20.82
CA ARG A 160 -5.03 -22.67 20.75
C ARG A 160 -3.67 -23.04 20.16
N VAL A 161 -3.28 -22.41 19.06
CA VAL A 161 -2.05 -22.74 18.31
C VAL A 161 -0.83 -22.11 18.96
N CYS A 162 -0.91 -20.84 19.30
CA CYS A 162 0.21 -20.10 19.84
C CYS A 162 0.30 -20.21 21.37
N GLY A 163 -0.80 -20.48 22.08
CA GLY A 163 -0.84 -20.47 23.55
C GLY A 163 -0.24 -19.18 24.11
N ASP A 164 0.52 -19.31 25.20
CA ASP A 164 1.26 -18.19 25.79
C ASP A 164 2.44 -17.69 24.93
N GLN A 165 2.78 -18.37 23.84
CA GLN A 165 3.89 -18.00 22.96
C GLN A 165 3.54 -16.81 22.05
N PHE A 166 2.27 -16.41 21.95
CA PHE A 166 1.87 -15.23 21.17
C PHE A 166 2.61 -13.95 21.63
N ARG A 167 2.91 -13.83 22.93
CA ARG A 167 3.75 -12.74 23.48
C ARG A 167 5.23 -12.80 23.04
N LYS A 168 5.73 -13.96 22.63
CA LYS A 168 7.14 -14.19 22.22
C LYS A 168 7.33 -14.13 20.70
N MET A 169 6.26 -14.10 19.92
CA MET A 169 6.30 -14.12 18.45
C MET A 169 6.93 -12.87 17.83
N LEU A 170 7.08 -11.77 18.59
CA LEU A 170 7.84 -10.59 18.14
C LEU A 170 9.36 -10.84 18.01
N LEU A 171 9.90 -11.93 18.56
CA LEU A 171 11.35 -12.17 18.65
C LEU A 171 11.87 -13.41 17.91
N LEU A 172 11.01 -14.26 17.33
CA LEU A 172 11.44 -15.51 16.70
C LEU A 172 10.80 -15.71 15.32
N TYR A 173 11.31 -15.02 14.32
CA TYR A 173 11.02 -15.27 12.90
C TYR A 173 11.79 -16.50 12.34
N GLY A 174 12.13 -17.48 13.19
CA GLY A 174 13.08 -18.55 12.83
C GLY A 174 12.58 -19.99 12.88
N THR A 175 11.44 -20.32 13.50
CA THR A 175 11.15 -21.73 13.86
C THR A 175 9.71 -22.22 13.71
N CYS A 176 8.75 -21.42 13.26
CA CYS A 176 7.40 -21.94 13.00
C CYS A 176 7.32 -22.59 11.61
N GLY A 177 7.16 -23.92 11.58
CA GLY A 177 7.08 -24.77 10.40
C GLY A 177 5.88 -24.51 9.46
N PRO A 178 5.68 -25.35 8.43
CA PRO A 178 5.02 -25.00 7.16
C PRO A 178 3.48 -24.86 7.20
N PHE A 179 2.86 -24.73 8.37
CA PHE A 179 1.40 -24.84 8.52
C PHE A 179 0.75 -23.72 9.33
N THR A 180 0.92 -22.44 8.94
CA THR A 180 -0.11 -21.43 9.29
C THR A 180 -0.09 -20.23 8.34
N MET A 181 -0.45 -20.46 7.07
CA MET A 181 -1.03 -19.38 6.27
C MET A 181 -2.52 -19.34 6.65
N ILE A 182 -2.90 -18.53 7.65
CA ILE A 182 -4.30 -18.15 7.81
C ILE A 182 -4.70 -17.57 6.46
N ARG A 183 -5.60 -18.28 5.77
CA ARG A 183 -6.05 -17.90 4.42
C ARG A 183 -6.77 -16.55 4.53
N ILE A 184 -6.04 -15.45 4.34
CA ILE A 184 -6.58 -14.15 3.88
C ILE A 184 -7.01 -14.28 2.39
N GLY A 185 -7.33 -15.49 1.93
CA GLY A 185 -7.73 -15.79 0.56
C GLY A 185 -9.22 -15.53 0.30
N THR A 186 -10.02 -15.32 1.34
CA THR A 186 -11.46 -15.04 1.20
C THR A 186 -11.79 -13.55 1.13
N LEU A 187 -10.92 -12.64 1.58
CA LEU A 187 -11.07 -11.20 1.30
C LEU A 187 -10.72 -10.88 -0.16
N THR A 188 -9.66 -11.49 -0.68
CA THR A 188 -9.14 -11.21 -2.04
C THR A 188 -9.88 -11.94 -3.16
N ARG A 189 -10.55 -13.07 -2.90
CA ARG A 189 -11.41 -13.77 -3.89
C ARG A 189 -12.79 -13.13 -4.09
N GLY A 190 -13.09 -12.06 -3.33
CA GLY A 190 -14.40 -11.44 -3.23
C GLY A 190 -14.45 -9.99 -3.70
N GLY A 191 -13.73 -9.62 -4.76
CA GLY A 191 -13.92 -8.34 -5.45
C GLY A 191 -12.95 -7.24 -5.01
N SER A 192 -12.47 -6.53 -6.02
CA SER A 192 -11.60 -5.35 -5.94
C SER A 192 -12.11 -4.35 -4.90
N ILE A 193 -11.30 -4.01 -3.90
CA ILE A 193 -11.49 -2.81 -3.09
C ILE A 193 -10.90 -1.65 -3.89
N LEU A 194 -11.57 -1.28 -4.98
CA LEU A 194 -11.56 0.09 -5.45
C LEU A 194 -12.57 0.80 -4.56
N VAL A 195 -12.09 1.71 -3.72
CA VAL A 195 -12.93 2.60 -2.93
C VAL A 195 -13.55 3.60 -3.91
N ASP A 196 -14.61 3.18 -4.58
CA ASP A 196 -15.54 4.07 -5.26
C ASP A 196 -16.96 3.63 -4.88
N GLY A 197 -17.80 4.60 -4.52
CA GLY A 197 -19.02 4.38 -3.74
C GLY A 197 -20.05 3.45 -4.42
N GLY A 198 -20.74 2.63 -3.61
CA GLY A 198 -21.99 1.97 -4.02
C GLY A 198 -22.11 0.47 -3.73
N THR A 199 -22.64 0.14 -2.55
CA THR A 199 -23.74 -0.82 -2.32
C THR A 199 -23.82 -2.12 -3.15
N ILE A 200 -22.79 -2.97 -3.31
CA ILE A 200 -23.01 -4.34 -3.85
C ILE A 200 -22.07 -5.39 -3.22
N THR A 201 -22.28 -5.77 -1.95
CA THR A 201 -21.60 -6.95 -1.37
C THR A 201 -22.45 -7.78 -0.40
N TYR A 202 -23.77 -7.54 -0.29
CA TYR A 202 -24.61 -8.25 0.69
C TYR A 202 -25.14 -9.61 0.21
N HIS A 203 -25.27 -9.84 -1.11
CA HIS A 203 -26.01 -11.02 -1.59
C HIS A 203 -25.21 -12.33 -1.64
N ARG A 204 -23.87 -12.28 -1.61
CA ARG A 204 -23.02 -13.48 -1.73
C ARG A 204 -22.70 -14.14 -0.38
N LEU A 205 -22.54 -13.35 0.68
CA LEU A 205 -22.26 -13.87 2.04
C LEU A 205 -23.42 -14.71 2.58
N ARG A 206 -24.67 -14.30 2.31
CA ARG A 206 -25.88 -14.99 2.80
C ARG A 206 -26.09 -16.39 2.19
N ARG A 207 -25.48 -16.70 1.04
CA ARG A 207 -25.54 -18.05 0.42
C ARG A 207 -24.49 -19.00 1.00
N LEU A 208 -23.36 -18.48 1.45
CA LEU A 208 -22.31 -19.28 2.10
C LEU A 208 -22.72 -19.67 3.53
N LEU A 209 -23.37 -18.76 4.26
CA LEU A 209 -23.87 -19.02 5.62
C LEU A 209 -25.11 -19.92 5.71
N LYS A 210 -25.81 -20.19 4.59
CA LYS A 210 -26.94 -21.16 4.54
C LYS A 210 -26.51 -22.59 4.22
N ARG A 211 -25.21 -22.82 3.95
CA ARG A 211 -24.65 -24.13 3.61
C ARG A 211 -23.67 -24.65 4.68
N MET A 212 -23.54 -23.92 5.78
CA MET A 212 -22.93 -24.36 7.04
C MET A 212 -24.05 -24.49 8.07
#